data_AF-A0A841CV49-F1
#
_entry.id   AF-A0A841CV49-F1
#
_cell.length_a   1.000
_cell.length_b   1.000
_cell.length_c   1.000
_cell.angle_alpha   90.00
_cell.angle_beta   90.00
_cell.angle_gamma   90.00
#
_symmetry.space_group_name_H-M   'P 1'
#
loop_
_entity.id
_entity.type
_entity.pdbx_description
1 polymer ?
#
loop_
_entity_poly.entity_id
_entity_poly.type
_entity_poly.pdbx_seq_one_letter_code
_entity_poly.pdbx_strand_id
1 'polypeptide(L)'
;MNLASKIAIGVVAAALLGAGLMWFGGALSSGGDTHPPCEQLPTAAEATSGLSSNQALVDEIKALGKSTSVNVGKPCPAGQDRALIEVTYRSDSERDAISNLLGSRNGFGVPVYLVKG
;
A
#
# COMPACT_ATOMS: atom_id res chain seq x y z
N MET A 1 -27.92 -37.31 -36.57
CA MET A 1 -26.87 -36.93 -35.61
C MET A 1 -27.57 -36.18 -34.49
N ASN A 2 -27.64 -36.78 -33.30
CA ASN A 2 -28.55 -36.35 -32.23
C ASN A 2 -28.15 -35.01 -31.62
N LEU A 3 -29.17 -34.18 -31.42
CA LEU A 3 -29.19 -32.94 -30.69
C LEU A 3 -28.88 -33.16 -29.19
N ALA A 4 -28.36 -32.10 -28.58
CA ALA A 4 -28.31 -31.82 -27.13
C ALA A 4 -27.07 -32.30 -26.35
N SER A 5 -26.19 -31.35 -26.06
CA SER A 5 -25.90 -31.02 -24.66
C SER A 5 -25.55 -29.54 -24.52
N LYS A 6 -26.49 -28.81 -23.90
CA LYS A 6 -26.35 -27.47 -23.34
C LYS A 6 -25.79 -27.61 -21.92
N ILE A 7 -24.65 -26.99 -21.59
CA ILE A 7 -24.28 -26.44 -20.27
C ILE A 7 -23.20 -25.37 -20.58
N ALA A 8 -23.46 -24.06 -20.73
CA ALA A 8 -23.99 -23.05 -19.81
C ALA A 8 -23.10 -22.78 -18.58
N ILE A 9 -22.82 -21.49 -18.34
CA ILE A 9 -22.16 -20.87 -17.17
C ILE A 9 -20.63 -20.85 -17.30
N GLY A 10 -19.95 -19.78 -17.72
CA GLY A 10 -20.33 -18.37 -17.72
C GLY A 10 -19.96 -17.70 -16.40
N VAL A 11 -18.66 -17.49 -16.15
CA VAL A 11 -18.14 -16.40 -15.30
C VAL A 11 -16.80 -15.93 -15.86
N VAL A 12 -16.87 -15.08 -16.89
CA VAL A 12 -15.77 -14.14 -17.17
C VAL A 12 -15.96 -12.99 -16.18
N ALA A 13 -15.39 -13.13 -14.99
CA ALA A 13 -15.24 -12.00 -14.08
C ALA A 13 -13.99 -11.20 -14.49
N ALA A 14 -14.03 -10.67 -15.72
CA ALA A 14 -13.23 -9.52 -16.11
C ALA A 14 -13.97 -8.27 -15.62
N ALA A 15 -13.91 -8.03 -14.30
CA ALA A 15 -14.33 -6.77 -13.72
C ALA A 15 -13.09 -5.92 -13.51
N LEU A 16 -12.75 -5.17 -14.56
CA LEU A 16 -11.91 -3.99 -14.50
C LEU A 16 -12.45 -3.05 -13.40
N LEU A 17 -11.69 -2.91 -12.32
CA LEU A 17 -11.63 -1.66 -11.56
C LEU A 17 -10.18 -1.19 -11.56
N GLY A 18 -9.67 -0.97 -12.76
CA GLY A 18 -8.55 -0.08 -13.03
C GLY A 18 -8.99 1.37 -12.90
N ALA A 19 -9.27 1.81 -11.67
CA ALA A 19 -9.45 3.21 -11.33
C ALA A 19 -8.49 3.55 -10.19
N GLY A 20 -7.21 3.64 -10.51
CA GLY A 20 -6.14 4.04 -9.59
C GLY A 20 -4.77 4.25 -10.23
N LEU A 21 -4.67 4.24 -11.57
CA LEU A 21 -3.44 4.52 -12.30
C LEU A 21 -3.62 5.77 -13.16
N MET A 22 -3.51 6.96 -12.55
CA MET A 22 -2.75 8.08 -13.11
C MET A 22 -2.74 9.30 -12.18
N TRP A 23 -1.53 9.87 -12.01
CA TRP A 23 -1.18 11.17 -11.40
C TRP A 23 -0.75 11.24 -9.93
N PHE A 24 0.42 10.67 -9.63
CA PHE A 24 1.39 11.36 -8.76
C PHE A 24 2.78 11.40 -9.43
N GLY A 25 2.80 11.93 -10.66
CA GLY A 25 4.02 12.49 -11.24
C GLY A 25 4.06 13.97 -10.89
N GLY A 26 4.83 14.35 -9.87
CA GLY A 26 5.14 15.75 -9.57
C GLY A 26 4.66 16.25 -8.22
N ALA A 27 5.35 15.85 -7.15
CA ALA A 27 5.53 16.65 -5.94
C ALA A 27 6.69 16.08 -5.11
N LEU A 28 7.89 16.07 -5.69
CA LEU A 28 9.10 16.11 -4.88
C LEU A 28 9.15 17.52 -4.27
N SER A 29 8.54 17.70 -3.10
CA SER A 29 8.63 18.94 -2.34
C SER A 29 8.93 18.61 -0.89
N SER A 30 10.24 18.62 -0.63
CA SER A 30 10.91 19.09 0.58
C SER A 30 10.19 18.94 1.92
N GLY A 31 10.76 18.09 2.78
CA GLY A 31 11.10 18.55 4.13
C GLY A 31 10.00 18.54 5.17
N GLY A 32 9.15 17.51 5.19
CA GLY A 32 8.30 17.22 6.33
C GLY A 32 7.52 15.96 6.06
N ASP A 33 7.63 14.98 6.95
CA ASP A 33 6.76 13.80 7.02
C ASP A 33 5.30 14.28 7.20
N THR A 34 4.70 14.78 6.12
CA THR A 34 3.36 15.38 6.11
C THR A 34 2.47 14.39 5.39
N HIS A 35 1.71 13.67 6.20
CA HIS A 35 0.74 12.69 5.75
C HIS A 35 -0.26 13.35 4.75
N PRO A 36 -0.64 12.69 3.63
CA PRO A 36 -1.67 13.20 2.73
C PRO A 36 -2.96 13.58 3.47
N PRO A 37 -3.74 14.57 3.01
CA PRO A 37 -5.06 14.81 3.59
C PRO A 37 -5.90 13.52 3.60
N CYS A 38 -6.70 13.34 4.65
CA CYS A 38 -7.46 12.11 4.91
C CYS A 38 -8.38 11.70 3.76
N GLU A 39 -8.85 12.67 3.00
CA GLU A 39 -9.71 12.50 1.84
C GLU A 39 -9.00 11.80 0.67
N GLN A 40 -7.66 11.85 0.64
CA GLN A 40 -6.81 11.21 -0.38
C GLN A 40 -6.33 9.81 0.02
N LEU A 41 -6.66 9.36 1.23
CA LEU A 41 -6.26 8.05 1.68
C LEU A 41 -7.21 6.94 1.19
N PRO A 42 -6.64 5.76 0.89
CA PRO A 42 -7.44 4.56 0.68
C PRO A 42 -8.14 4.12 1.97
N THR A 43 -9.05 3.18 1.83
CA THR A 43 -9.70 2.48 2.95
C THR A 43 -8.74 1.54 3.67
N ALA A 44 -9.10 1.12 4.90
CA ALA A 44 -8.31 0.12 5.62
C ALA A 44 -8.23 -1.21 4.86
N ALA A 45 -9.28 -1.58 4.13
CA ALA A 45 -9.30 -2.79 3.32
C ALA A 45 -8.29 -2.72 2.15
N GLU A 46 -8.23 -1.58 1.45
CA GLU A 46 -7.28 -1.35 0.36
C GLU A 46 -5.83 -1.33 0.86
N ALA A 47 -5.57 -0.65 1.99
CA ALA A 47 -4.24 -0.66 2.61
C ALA A 47 -3.81 -2.09 3.03
N THR A 48 -4.73 -2.85 3.63
CA THR A 48 -4.49 -4.25 4.02
C THR A 48 -4.23 -5.14 2.80
N SER A 49 -4.96 -4.91 1.70
CA SER A 49 -4.76 -5.59 0.43
C SER A 49 -3.39 -5.26 -0.17
N GLY A 50 -2.96 -3.99 -0.10
CA GLY A 50 -1.64 -3.53 -0.51
C GLY A 50 -0.51 -4.27 0.22
N LEU A 51 -0.62 -4.47 1.54
CA LEU A 51 0.35 -5.27 2.31
C LEU A 51 0.32 -6.74 1.92
N SER A 52 -0.87 -7.33 1.84
CA SER A 52 -1.04 -8.76 1.57
C SER A 52 -0.56 -9.14 0.18
N SER A 53 -0.71 -8.23 -0.79
CA SER A 53 -0.23 -8.42 -2.16
C SER A 53 1.27 -8.21 -2.33
N ASN A 54 1.93 -7.56 -1.35
CA ASN A 54 3.36 -7.21 -1.41
C ASN A 54 4.14 -7.73 -0.18
N GLN A 55 3.85 -8.96 0.27
CA GLN A 55 4.52 -9.53 1.44
C GLN A 55 6.05 -9.60 1.29
N ALA A 56 6.56 -9.82 0.08
CA ALA A 56 8.00 -9.78 -0.16
C ALA A 56 8.64 -8.42 0.22
N LEU A 57 7.97 -7.31 -0.11
CA LEU A 57 8.43 -5.97 0.29
C LEU A 57 8.32 -5.77 1.80
N VAL A 58 7.28 -6.29 2.44
CA VAL A 58 7.15 -6.28 3.92
C VAL A 58 8.32 -6.99 4.57
N ASP A 59 8.69 -8.17 4.08
CA ASP A 59 9.77 -8.97 4.63
C ASP A 59 11.14 -8.33 4.37
N GLU A 60 11.34 -7.74 3.19
CA GLU A 60 12.54 -6.94 2.88
C GLU A 60 12.67 -5.77 3.87
N ILE A 61 11.60 -5.00 4.12
CA ILE A 61 11.62 -3.88 5.09
C ILE A 61 11.92 -4.38 6.51
N LYS A 62 11.32 -5.48 6.95
CA LYS A 62 11.60 -6.11 8.25
C LYS A 62 13.03 -6.63 8.37
N ALA A 63 13.65 -7.02 7.25
CA ALA A 63 15.04 -7.45 7.22
C ALA A 63 16.03 -6.29 7.32
N LEU A 64 15.62 -5.05 7.04
CA LEU A 64 16.49 -3.87 7.14
C LEU A 64 16.88 -3.52 8.59
N GLY A 65 16.06 -3.89 9.57
CA GLY A 65 16.36 -3.62 10.97
C GLY A 65 15.47 -4.39 11.94
N LYS A 66 16.02 -4.81 13.08
CA LYS A 66 15.26 -5.55 14.09
C LYS A 66 14.13 -4.73 14.74
N SER A 67 14.19 -3.40 14.59
CA SER A 67 13.18 -2.48 15.12
C SER A 67 12.21 -2.01 14.04
N THR A 68 12.32 -2.50 12.79
CA THR A 68 11.42 -2.10 11.72
C THR A 68 10.13 -2.91 11.78
N SER A 69 9.00 -2.23 11.58
CA SER A 69 7.69 -2.88 11.54
C SER A 69 6.85 -2.25 10.44
N VAL A 70 5.95 -3.03 9.84
CA VAL A 70 5.09 -2.56 8.76
C VAL A 70 3.65 -2.91 9.12
N ASN A 71 2.80 -1.90 9.25
CA ASN A 71 1.42 -2.03 9.70
C ASN A 71 0.48 -1.15 8.86
N VAL A 72 -0.82 -1.31 9.06
CA VAL A 72 -1.82 -0.37 8.54
C VAL A 72 -2.07 0.71 9.59
N GLY A 73 -1.68 1.94 9.29
CA GLY A 73 -1.95 3.11 10.12
C GLY A 73 -3.29 3.74 9.77
N LYS A 74 -3.99 4.29 10.77
CA LYS A 74 -5.21 5.07 10.61
C LYS A 74 -4.99 6.48 11.15
N PRO A 75 -4.38 7.37 10.36
CA PRO A 75 -3.98 8.70 10.82
C PRO A 75 -5.15 9.69 10.92
N CYS A 76 -6.34 9.29 10.47
CA CYS A 76 -7.53 10.13 10.42
C CYS A 76 -8.39 10.02 11.69
N PRO A 77 -9.22 11.02 11.99
CA PRO A 77 -10.13 10.99 13.13
C PRO A 77 -11.02 9.73 13.14
N ALA A 78 -11.37 9.28 14.34
CA ALA A 78 -12.23 8.11 14.53
C ALA A 78 -13.55 8.25 13.75
N GLY A 79 -13.97 7.16 13.10
CA GLY A 79 -15.17 7.11 12.26
C GLY A 79 -14.93 7.28 10.76
N GLN A 80 -13.70 7.64 10.35
CA GLN A 80 -13.31 7.61 8.94
C GLN A 80 -12.57 6.32 8.59
N ASP A 81 -13.02 5.61 7.56
CA ASP A 81 -12.29 4.45 7.03
C ASP A 81 -11.21 4.91 6.05
N ARG A 82 -10.16 5.51 6.61
CA ARG A 82 -9.01 6.06 5.88
C ARG A 82 -7.73 5.55 6.51
N ALA A 83 -6.88 4.95 5.69
CA ALA A 83 -5.69 4.25 6.14
C ALA A 83 -4.53 4.39 5.16
N LEU A 84 -3.35 4.07 5.66
CA LEU A 84 -2.14 3.96 4.86
C LEU A 84 -1.23 2.85 5.41
N ILE A 85 -0.07 2.66 4.77
CA ILE A 85 0.97 1.79 5.30
C ILE A 85 1.90 2.59 6.20
N GLU A 86 1.99 2.19 7.45
CA GLU A 86 2.91 2.76 8.42
C GLU A 86 4.12 1.86 8.56
N VAL A 87 5.32 2.44 8.41
CA VAL A 87 6.57 1.74 8.65
C VAL A 87 7.28 2.38 9.84
N THR A 88 7.41 1.63 10.92
CA THR A 88 8.13 2.10 12.12
C THR A 88 9.63 1.88 11.95
N TYR A 89 10.45 2.82 12.42
CA TYR A 89 11.91 2.71 12.51
C TYR A 89 12.41 3.33 13.81
N ARG A 90 13.65 3.01 14.24
CA ARG A 90 14.24 3.62 15.46
C ARG A 90 15.47 4.47 15.17
N SER A 91 16.25 4.10 14.18
CA SER A 91 17.48 4.82 13.80
C SER A 91 17.35 5.52 12.45
N ASP A 92 18.15 6.55 12.24
CA ASP A 92 18.17 7.28 10.97
C ASP A 92 18.73 6.39 9.84
N SER A 93 19.65 5.47 10.17
CA SER A 93 20.13 4.45 9.23
C SER A 93 19.02 3.49 8.77
N GLU A 94 18.11 3.08 9.66
CA GLU A 94 16.93 2.28 9.28
C GLU A 94 16.00 3.11 8.39
N ARG A 95 15.73 4.37 8.75
CA ARG A 95 14.90 5.29 7.94
C ARG A 95 15.44 5.43 6.52
N ASP A 96 16.74 5.68 6.38
CA ASP A 96 17.40 5.88 5.09
C ASP A 96 17.37 4.60 4.26
N ALA A 97 17.63 3.44 4.88
CA ALA A 97 17.56 2.14 4.21
C ALA A 97 16.13 1.86 3.70
N ILE A 98 15.10 2.13 4.51
CA ILE A 98 13.70 1.97 4.13
C ILE A 98 13.35 2.93 2.99
N SER A 99 13.73 4.21 3.10
CA SER A 99 13.47 5.22 2.07
C SER A 99 14.10 4.83 0.72
N ASN A 100 15.35 4.36 0.74
CA ASN A 100 16.04 3.89 -0.46
C ASN A 100 15.37 2.65 -1.08
N LEU A 101 14.94 1.70 -0.25
CA LEU A 101 14.22 0.51 -0.72
C LEU A 101 12.89 0.89 -1.38
N LEU A 102 12.09 1.74 -0.72
CA LEU A 102 10.81 2.21 -1.24
C LEU A 102 10.95 3.05 -2.51
N GLY A 103 12.02 3.84 -2.63
CA GLY A 103 12.32 4.61 -3.85
C GLY A 103 12.81 3.76 -5.03
N SER A 104 13.33 2.56 -4.77
CA SER A 104 13.87 1.65 -5.79
C SER A 104 12.88 0.56 -6.23
N ARG A 105 11.74 0.44 -5.55
CA ARG A 105 10.73 -0.60 -5.77
C ARG A 105 9.39 0.01 -6.19
N ASN A 106 8.56 -0.81 -6.83
CA ASN A 106 7.13 -0.54 -6.86
C ASN A 106 6.61 -0.74 -5.43
N GLY A 107 6.16 0.34 -4.78
CA GLY A 107 5.65 0.30 -3.41
C GLY A 107 4.35 -0.51 -3.28
N PHE A 108 3.65 -0.34 -2.15
CA PHE A 108 2.45 -1.11 -1.81
C PHE A 108 1.20 -0.81 -2.66
N GLY A 109 1.29 0.09 -3.65
CA GLY A 109 0.13 0.60 -4.40
C GLY A 109 -0.77 1.54 -3.60
N VAL A 110 -0.37 1.88 -2.38
CA VAL A 110 -1.04 2.79 -1.44
C VAL A 110 0.01 3.68 -0.76
N PRO A 111 -0.39 4.83 -0.17
CA PRO A 111 0.56 5.71 0.53
C PRO A 111 1.31 4.99 1.66
N VAL A 112 2.59 5.34 1.82
CA VAL A 112 3.47 4.83 2.88
C VAL A 112 3.97 6.00 3.71
N TYR A 113 4.01 5.83 5.03
CA TYR A 113 4.48 6.83 5.96
C TYR A 113 5.47 6.21 6.95
N LEU A 114 6.61 6.89 7.14
CA LEU A 114 7.65 6.44 8.05
C LEU A 114 7.45 7.09 9.42
N VAL A 115 7.43 6.28 10.48
CA VAL A 115 7.22 6.74 11.86
C VAL A 115 8.39 6.33 12.73
N LYS A 116 8.92 7.29 13.50
CA LYS A 116 9.94 6.98 14.51
C LYS A 116 9.27 6.39 15.76
N GLY A 117 9.69 5.19 16.18
CA GLY A 117 9.21 4.49 17.38
C GLY A 117 10.32 4.17 18.39
#